data_AF-A0A935VWL6-F1
#
_entry.id   AF-A0A935VWL6-F1
#
_cell.length_a   1.000
_cell.length_b   1.000
_cell.length_c   1.000
_cell.angle_alpha   90.00
_cell.angle_beta   90.00
_cell.angle_gamma   90.00
#
_symmetry.space_group_name_H-M   'P 1'
#
loop_
_entity.id
_entity.type
_entity.pdbx_description
1 polymer ?
#
loop_
_entity_poly.entity_id
_entity_poly.type
_entity_poly.pdbx_seq_one_letter_code
_entity_poly.pdbx_strand_id
1 'polypeptide(L)'
;MRNCRDRFEPMCETSEKGERLFTRDAIQMTSFDIGGRILSLFGYAEMRNIVLQLRMNSHELAEVIDGDEMPSVEMLLGIQKVTGASIDWILTGMGNKFLQNVELIPRPVDSLMIPQPQPTAARIPQLW
;
A
#
# COMPACT_ATOMS: atom_id res chain seq x y z
N MET A 1 49.63 -4.59 -61.01
CA MET A 1 48.25 -4.81 -60.53
C MET A 1 48.32 -5.19 -59.06
N ARG A 2 47.95 -4.29 -58.14
CA ARG A 2 48.02 -4.54 -56.68
C ARG A 2 46.73 -5.23 -56.24
N ASN A 3 46.89 -6.37 -55.58
CA ASN A 3 45.81 -7.23 -55.11
C ASN A 3 45.33 -6.69 -53.75
N CYS A 4 44.24 -5.90 -53.73
CA CYS A 4 43.59 -5.45 -52.49
C CYS A 4 42.79 -6.63 -51.91
N ARG A 5 43.34 -7.24 -50.86
CA ARG A 5 42.59 -8.14 -49.98
C ARG A 5 41.66 -7.30 -49.12
N ASP A 6 40.41 -7.15 -49.54
CA ASP A 6 39.34 -6.69 -48.66
C ASP A 6 39.12 -7.75 -47.57
N ARG A 7 39.64 -7.47 -46.38
CA ARG A 7 39.27 -8.18 -45.17
C ARG A 7 37.87 -7.69 -44.80
N PHE A 8 36.87 -8.51 -45.08
CA PHE A 8 35.57 -8.39 -44.40
C PHE A 8 35.80 -8.77 -42.93
N GLU A 9 36.12 -7.77 -42.14
CA GLU A 9 36.11 -7.85 -40.69
C GLU A 9 34.62 -7.94 -40.27
N PRO A 10 34.18 -9.01 -39.59
CA PRO A 10 32.82 -9.06 -39.09
C PRO A 10 32.69 -8.01 -37.99
N MET A 11 31.93 -6.94 -38.26
CA MET A 11 31.58 -5.96 -37.24
C MET A 11 30.89 -6.70 -36.10
N CYS A 12 31.49 -6.66 -34.90
CA CYS A 12 30.86 -7.23 -33.72
C CYS A 12 29.59 -6.43 -33.43
N GLU A 13 28.43 -7.06 -33.68
CA GLU A 13 27.14 -6.53 -33.27
C GLU A 13 27.15 -6.37 -31.74
N THR A 14 27.24 -5.14 -31.25
CA THR A 14 26.98 -4.84 -29.85
C THR A 14 25.48 -4.96 -29.63
N SER A 15 25.00 -6.18 -29.40
CA SER A 15 23.63 -6.45 -28.96
C SER A 15 23.44 -5.80 -27.59
N GLU A 16 22.88 -4.60 -27.59
CA GLU A 16 22.31 -3.99 -26.40
C GLU A 16 21.19 -4.89 -25.88
N LYS A 17 21.15 -5.13 -24.56
CA LYS A 17 20.11 -5.95 -23.93
C LYS A 17 18.78 -5.24 -24.13
N GLY A 18 18.02 -5.65 -25.13
CA GLY A 18 16.66 -5.17 -25.37
C GLY A 18 15.85 -5.26 -24.08
N GLU A 19 15.17 -4.17 -23.74
CA GLU A 19 14.22 -4.12 -22.64
C GLU A 19 13.22 -5.26 -22.83
N ARG A 20 13.13 -6.16 -21.84
CA ARG A 20 12.18 -7.27 -21.88
C ARG A 20 10.78 -6.69 -21.71
N LEU A 21 10.13 -6.36 -22.82
CA LEU A 21 8.71 -6.08 -22.84
C LEU A 21 8.00 -7.33 -22.32
N PHE A 22 7.32 -7.21 -21.18
CA PHE A 22 6.54 -8.31 -20.62
C PHE A 22 5.51 -8.75 -21.66
N THR A 23 5.41 -10.06 -21.89
CA THR A 23 4.33 -10.59 -22.72
C THR A 23 2.99 -10.27 -22.06
N ARG A 24 1.95 -10.06 -22.87
CA ARG A 24 0.59 -9.75 -22.38
C ARG A 24 0.14 -10.74 -21.30
N ASP A 25 0.50 -12.01 -21.47
CA ASP A 25 0.19 -13.09 -20.52
C ASP A 25 0.87 -12.91 -19.16
N ALA A 26 2.11 -12.41 -19.13
CA ALA A 26 2.84 -12.16 -17.89
C ALA A 26 2.23 -10.98 -17.11
N ILE A 27 1.73 -9.96 -17.81
CA ILE A 27 1.02 -8.83 -17.20
C ILE A 27 -0.30 -9.31 -16.58
N GLN A 28 -1.04 -10.15 -17.30
CA GLN A 28 -2.32 -10.69 -16.84
C GLN A 28 -2.18 -11.64 -15.65
N MET A 29 -1.12 -12.44 -15.59
CA MET A 29 -0.81 -13.23 -14.38
C MET A 29 -0.52 -12.34 -13.17
N THR A 30 0.17 -11.22 -13.39
CA THR A 30 0.51 -10.28 -12.32
C THR A 30 -0.73 -9.57 -11.77
N SER A 31 -1.66 -9.14 -12.64
CA SER A 31 -2.91 -8.50 -12.21
C SER A 31 -3.80 -9.48 -11.44
N PHE A 32 -3.89 -10.73 -11.86
CA PHE A 32 -4.62 -11.76 -11.13
C PHE A 32 -4.06 -12.02 -9.71
N ASP A 33 -2.73 -12.09 -9.58
CA ASP A 33 -2.08 -12.24 -8.28
C ASP A 33 -2.36 -11.03 -7.35
N ILE A 34 -2.44 -9.82 -7.91
CA ILE A 34 -2.82 -8.61 -7.18
C ILE A 34 -4.25 -8.74 -6.65
N GLY A 35 -5.21 -9.12 -7.50
CA GLY A 35 -6.59 -9.37 -7.10
C GLY A 35 -6.70 -10.38 -5.94
N GLY A 36 -5.99 -11.51 -6.06
CA GLY A 36 -5.91 -12.52 -5.00
C GLY A 36 -5.35 -11.98 -3.68
N ARG A 37 -4.31 -11.15 -3.73
CA ARG A 37 -3.73 -10.49 -2.54
C ARG A 37 -4.72 -9.53 -1.89
N ILE A 38 -5.48 -8.75 -2.68
CA ILE A 38 -6.51 -7.84 -2.17
C ILE A 38 -7.58 -8.65 -1.43
N LEU A 39 -8.13 -9.71 -2.02
CA LEU A 39 -9.11 -10.57 -1.33
C LEU A 39 -8.57 -11.16 -0.03
N SER A 40 -7.29 -11.55 -0.01
CA SER A 40 -6.65 -12.10 1.18
C SER A 40 -6.60 -11.09 2.35
N LEU A 41 -6.51 -9.79 2.06
CA LEU A 41 -6.50 -8.74 3.08
C LEU A 41 -7.85 -8.57 3.76
N PHE A 42 -8.93 -8.83 3.02
CA PHE A 42 -10.30 -8.80 3.54
C PHE A 42 -10.79 -10.16 4.03
N GLY A 43 -9.90 -11.15 4.15
CA GLY A 43 -10.26 -12.49 4.62
C GLY A 43 -11.28 -13.18 3.71
N TYR A 44 -11.23 -12.93 2.40
CA TYR A 44 -12.20 -13.44 1.43
C TYR A 44 -13.66 -13.06 1.75
N ALA A 45 -13.85 -11.87 2.34
CA ALA A 45 -15.18 -11.31 2.56
C ALA A 45 -15.95 -11.12 1.23
N GLU A 46 -17.27 -11.12 1.33
CA GLU A 46 -18.14 -10.82 0.18
C GLU A 46 -17.85 -9.44 -0.40
N MET A 47 -17.94 -9.33 -1.72
CA MET A 47 -17.60 -8.12 -2.48
C MET A 47 -18.28 -6.86 -1.93
N ARG A 48 -19.57 -6.97 -1.56
CA ARG A 48 -20.34 -5.86 -0.96
C ARG A 48 -19.69 -5.30 0.30
N ASN A 49 -19.08 -6.14 1.14
CA ASN A 49 -18.47 -5.71 2.38
C ASN A 49 -17.18 -4.94 2.11
N ILE A 50 -16.40 -5.42 1.14
CA ILE A 50 -15.15 -4.77 0.71
C ILE A 50 -15.48 -3.40 0.08
N VAL A 51 -16.47 -3.36 -0.82
CA VAL A 51 -16.99 -2.13 -1.43
C VAL A 51 -17.42 -1.11 -0.40
N LEU A 52 -18.15 -1.52 0.64
CA LEU A 52 -18.60 -0.63 1.71
C LEU A 52 -17.45 -0.09 2.57
N GLN A 53 -16.46 -0.93 2.88
CA GLN A 53 -15.29 -0.53 3.66
C GLN A 53 -14.41 0.45 2.89
N LEU A 54 -14.21 0.20 1.60
CA LEU A 54 -13.36 1.02 0.73
C LEU A 54 -14.10 2.22 0.11
N ARG A 55 -15.44 2.24 0.18
CA ARG A 55 -16.31 3.28 -0.41
C ARG A 55 -16.07 3.50 -1.90
N MET A 56 -15.93 2.40 -2.65
CA MET A 56 -15.61 2.42 -4.08
C MET A 56 -16.71 1.81 -4.94
N ASN A 57 -16.52 1.81 -6.26
CA ASN A 57 -17.43 1.16 -7.19
C ASN A 57 -17.25 -0.36 -7.15
N SER A 58 -18.35 -1.11 -7.10
CA SER A 58 -18.32 -2.59 -7.12
C SER A 58 -17.79 -3.18 -8.42
N HIS A 59 -18.04 -2.50 -9.55
CA HIS A 59 -17.57 -2.91 -10.86
C HIS A 59 -16.06 -2.77 -10.98
N GLU A 60 -15.52 -1.60 -10.61
CA GLU A 60 -14.07 -1.34 -10.62
C GLU A 60 -13.33 -2.34 -9.72
N LEU A 61 -13.89 -2.62 -8.53
CA LEU A 61 -13.29 -3.62 -7.66
C LEU A 61 -13.33 -5.02 -8.28
N ALA A 62 -14.43 -5.41 -8.95
CA ALA A 62 -14.52 -6.71 -9.61
C ALA A 62 -13.48 -6.88 -10.72
N GLU A 63 -13.32 -5.87 -11.59
CA GLU A 63 -12.33 -5.90 -12.68
C GLU A 63 -10.90 -6.04 -12.15
N VAL A 64 -10.60 -5.39 -11.02
CA VAL A 64 -9.29 -5.53 -10.35
C VAL A 64 -9.10 -6.91 -9.72
N ILE A 65 -10.15 -7.46 -9.09
CA ILE A 65 -10.08 -8.79 -8.47
C ILE A 65 -9.92 -9.88 -9.52
N ASP A 66 -10.61 -9.76 -10.65
CA ASP A 66 -10.54 -10.71 -11.76
C ASP A 66 -9.25 -10.56 -12.58
N GLY A 67 -8.48 -9.50 -12.36
CA GLY A 67 -7.21 -9.22 -13.02
C GLY A 67 -7.38 -8.63 -14.43
N ASP A 68 -8.58 -8.18 -14.78
CA ASP A 68 -8.89 -7.49 -16.02
C ASP A 68 -8.31 -6.07 -16.03
N GLU A 69 -8.29 -5.42 -14.85
CA GLU A 69 -7.71 -4.09 -14.66
C GLU A 69 -6.69 -4.05 -13.51
N MET A 70 -5.78 -3.08 -13.58
CA MET A 70 -4.85 -2.77 -12.50
C MET A 70 -5.50 -1.88 -11.46
N PRO A 71 -5.20 -2.06 -10.16
CA PRO A 71 -5.79 -1.21 -9.12
C PRO A 71 -5.35 0.25 -9.30
N SER A 72 -6.31 1.15 -9.19
CA SER A 72 -6.05 2.59 -9.15
C SER A 72 -5.24 2.96 -7.90
N VAL A 73 -4.49 4.06 -7.98
CA VAL A 73 -3.72 4.58 -6.83
C VAL A 73 -4.65 4.90 -5.66
N GLU A 74 -5.83 5.43 -5.93
CA GLU A 74 -6.85 5.73 -4.91
C GLU A 74 -7.33 4.46 -4.20
N MET A 75 -7.57 3.37 -4.95
CA MET A 75 -7.91 2.06 -4.39
C MET A 75 -6.78 1.53 -3.49
N LEU A 76 -5.52 1.58 -3.95
CA LEU A 76 -4.37 1.12 -3.17
C LEU A 76 -4.20 1.89 -1.86
N LEU A 77 -4.35 3.22 -1.90
CA LEU A 77 -4.31 4.07 -0.70
C LEU A 77 -5.48 3.79 0.24
N GLY A 78 -6.67 3.54 -0.31
CA GLY A 78 -7.85 3.13 0.46
C GLY A 78 -7.61 1.80 1.20
N ILE A 79 -7.09 0.80 0.49
CA ILE A 79 -6.76 -0.52 1.06
C ILE A 79 -5.71 -0.38 2.17
N GLN A 80 -4.62 0.35 1.92
CA GLN A 80 -3.60 0.62 2.93
C GLN A 80 -4.19 1.29 4.18
N LYS A 81 -5.07 2.27 4.00
CA LYS A 81 -5.70 2.98 5.13
C LYS A 81 -6.62 2.08 5.96
N VAL A 82 -7.38 1.18 5.32
CA VAL A 82 -8.32 0.29 5.99
C VAL A 82 -7.61 -0.89 6.65
N THR A 83 -6.59 -1.45 6.00
CA THR A 83 -5.97 -2.73 6.39
C THR A 83 -4.58 -2.58 7.01
N GLY A 84 -3.94 -1.41 6.87
CA GLY A 84 -2.53 -1.21 7.24
C GLY A 84 -1.54 -1.93 6.31
N ALA A 85 -2.00 -2.47 5.17
CA ALA A 85 -1.15 -3.22 4.26
C ALA A 85 -0.15 -2.34 3.51
N SER A 86 1.03 -2.89 3.23
CA SER A 86 2.02 -2.26 2.36
C SER A 86 1.56 -2.31 0.90
N ILE A 87 1.57 -1.18 0.22
CA ILE A 87 1.27 -1.11 -1.23
C ILE A 87 2.29 -1.92 -2.03
N ASP A 88 3.57 -1.88 -1.63
CA ASP A 88 4.63 -2.65 -2.28
C ASP A 88 4.34 -4.16 -2.20
N TRP A 89 3.88 -4.63 -1.04
CA TRP A 89 3.47 -6.02 -0.86
C TRP A 89 2.22 -6.38 -1.69
N ILE A 90 1.24 -5.47 -1.80
CA ILE A 90 0.04 -5.70 -2.63
C ILE A 90 0.42 -5.88 -4.10
N LEU A 91 1.36 -5.07 -4.59
CA LEU A 91 1.73 -5.07 -6.01
C LEU A 91 2.72 -6.18 -6.37
N THR A 92 3.64 -6.51 -5.48
CA THR A 92 4.75 -7.43 -5.79
C THR A 92 4.66 -8.76 -5.05
N GLY A 93 3.92 -8.83 -3.94
CA GLY A 93 3.93 -9.95 -3.01
C GLY A 93 5.21 -10.08 -2.17
N MET A 94 6.15 -9.15 -2.33
CA MET A 94 7.43 -9.14 -1.62
C MET A 94 7.41 -8.19 -0.42
N GLY A 95 8.34 -8.40 0.51
CA GLY A 95 8.50 -7.55 1.69
C GLY A 95 7.45 -7.78 2.77
N ASN A 96 7.31 -6.78 3.67
CA ASN A 96 6.41 -6.85 4.81
C ASN A 96 4.96 -6.59 4.38
N LYS A 97 4.06 -7.53 4.71
CA LYS A 97 2.64 -7.45 4.39
C LYS A 97 1.96 -6.23 5.02
N PHE A 98 2.28 -5.93 6.27
CA PHE A 98 1.73 -4.80 7.00
C PHE A 98 2.84 -3.80 7.30
N LEU A 99 2.48 -2.52 7.25
CA LEU A 99 3.38 -1.47 7.71
C LEU A 99 3.64 -1.67 9.20
N GLN A 100 4.90 -1.84 9.57
CA GLN A 100 5.29 -1.80 10.97
C GLN A 100 5.01 -0.37 11.45
N ASN A 101 4.19 -0.23 12.50
CA ASN A 101 3.81 1.04 13.09
C ASN A 101 5.00 2.01 13.10
N VAL A 102 4.90 3.11 12.37
CA VAL A 102 5.65 4.31 12.72
C VAL A 102 5.01 4.81 14.02
N GLU A 103 5.39 4.20 15.15
CA GLU A 103 5.32 4.87 16.44
C GLU A 103 6.16 6.13 16.29
N LEU A 104 5.53 7.31 16.24
CA LEU A 104 6.10 8.60 16.65
C LEU A 104 5.03 9.69 16.53
N ILE A 105 3.99 9.59 17.36
CA ILE A 105 3.39 10.79 17.94
C ILE A 105 3.29 10.51 19.44
N PRO A 106 4.18 11.09 20.27
CA PRO A 106 3.95 11.13 21.71
C PRO A 106 2.57 11.75 21.93
N ARG A 107 1.68 11.02 22.60
CA ARG A 107 0.44 11.60 23.12
C ARG A 107 0.83 12.89 23.87
N PRO A 108 0.12 14.02 23.67
CA PRO A 108 0.25 15.13 24.59
C PRO A 108 -0.13 14.58 25.96
N VAL A 109 0.82 14.52 26.88
CA VAL A 109 0.50 14.38 28.30
C VAL A 109 -0.17 15.69 28.70
N ASP A 110 -1.50 15.72 28.58
CA ASP A 110 -2.32 16.63 29.37
C ASP A 110 -2.05 16.32 30.85
N SER A 111 -1.06 17.00 31.41
CA SER A 111 -0.80 17.08 32.85
C SER A 111 -0.25 18.46 33.18
N LEU A 112 -0.99 19.49 32.74
CA LEU A 112 -1.07 20.70 33.53
C LEU A 112 -2.00 20.38 34.71
N MET A 113 -1.39 19.99 35.82
CA MET A 113 -2.01 20.02 37.13
C MET A 113 -2.61 21.41 37.37
N ILE A 114 -3.93 21.52 37.27
CA ILE A 114 -4.67 22.63 37.86
C ILE A 114 -4.84 22.25 39.34
N PRO A 115 -4.25 22.97 40.31
CA PRO A 115 -4.56 22.74 41.72
C PRO A 115 -6.03 23.08 41.92
N GLN A 116 -6.82 22.08 42.32
CA GLN A 116 -8.19 22.29 42.77
C GLN A 116 -8.15 23.17 44.03
N PRO A 117 -8.79 24.35 44.08
CA PRO A 117 -8.86 25.12 45.31
C PRO A 117 -9.71 24.34 46.31
N GLN A 118 -9.11 23.99 47.45
CA GLN A 118 -9.81 23.34 48.56
C GLN A 118 -10.96 24.23 49.05
N PRO A 119 -12.15 23.65 49.36
CA PRO A 119 -13.22 24.41 49.99
C PRO A 119 -12.77 24.84 51.40
N THR A 120 -12.71 26.15 51.61
CA THR A 120 -12.41 26.81 52.88
C THR A 120 -13.39 26.30 53.94
N ALA A 121 -12.88 25.54 54.92
CA ALA A 121 -13.64 25.20 56.10
C ALA A 121 -13.97 26.48 56.87
N ALA A 122 -15.21 26.95 56.76
CA ALA A 122 -15.74 28.04 57.55
C ALA A 122 -15.69 27.63 59.03
N ARG A 123 -14.76 28.24 59.76
CA ARG A 123 -14.61 28.10 61.21
C ARG A 123 -15.77 28.86 61.86
N ILE A 124 -16.83 28.16 62.22
CA ILE A 124 -17.93 28.71 63.03
C ILE A 124 -17.35 29.02 64.43
N PRO A 125 -17.48 30.25 64.95
CA PRO A 125 -17.18 30.52 66.35
C PRO A 125 -18.19 29.77 67.22
N GLN A 126 -17.71 28.87 68.07
CA GLN A 126 -18.51 28.35 69.18
C GLN A 126 -18.76 29.53 70.12
N LEU A 127 -20.00 30.03 70.13
CA LEU A 127 -20.52 30.78 71.27
C LEU A 127 -20.79 29.78 72.40
N TRP A 128 -20.77 30.31 73.63
CA TRP A 128 -21.01 29.69 74.94
C TRP A 128 -19.74 29.20 75.64
#